data_AF-A0A2V9W0Y5-F1
#
_entry.id   AF-A0A2V9W0Y5-F1
#
_cell.length_a   1.000
_cell.length_b   1.000
_cell.length_c   1.000
_cell.angle_alpha   90.00
_cell.angle_beta   90.00
_cell.angle_gamma   90.00
#
_symmetry.space_group_name_H-M   'P 1'
#
loop_
_entity.id
_entity.type
_entity.pdbx_description
1 polymer ?
#
loop_
_entity_poly.entity_id
_entity_poly.type
_entity_poly.pdbx_seq_one_letter_code
_entity_poly.pdbx_strand_id
1 'polypeptide(L)'
;MKLLTNPIFLKMALLLFASAFAFVVAALIMRRLRRSMDEQDAIPAIAATPEQLPLHAYHAVIQQLKQQKHELAVLREEEHRRARSSENISAAVLSNLSCGVLFFGPNGLVRQANQSSKSILGIASPVGMDAETIFRQTSLTAAPNDSSQTLAASVNAVLRDGMLLPSVEAEHQTPSRETRFLEVMASRVLGADGSVLGVTCVINDRTEIANIRRQIELRGDLSAEMALALRTSLITISGYAQQLARNRDPELATQLAADIAAEAKHLDQTIGGFLAESKKAQAAGKYS
;
A
#
# COMPACT_ATOMS: atom_id res chain seq x y z
N MET A 1 -34.26 8.31 79.24
CA MET A 1 -33.13 8.98 78.57
C MET A 1 -33.35 8.90 77.06
N LYS A 2 -33.99 9.90 76.44
CA LYS A 2 -34.39 9.94 75.01
C LYS A 2 -33.81 11.18 74.30
N LEU A 3 -32.49 11.35 74.35
CA LEU A 3 -31.78 12.42 73.63
C LEU A 3 -30.92 11.90 72.45
N LEU A 4 -30.83 10.59 72.26
CA LEU A 4 -29.99 9.95 71.24
C LEU A 4 -30.71 9.66 69.90
N THR A 5 -31.97 10.08 69.72
CA THR A 5 -32.76 9.79 68.51
C THR A 5 -33.21 11.07 67.77
N ASN A 6 -32.56 12.21 68.01
CA ASN A 6 -32.85 13.44 67.29
C ASN A 6 -31.73 13.70 66.25
N PRO A 7 -32.03 13.67 64.94
CA PRO A 7 -31.02 13.79 63.87
C PRO A 7 -30.26 15.12 63.90
N ILE A 8 -30.82 16.16 64.51
CA ILE A 8 -30.15 17.45 64.70
C ILE A 8 -29.07 17.35 65.78
N PHE A 9 -29.35 16.66 66.88
CA PHE A 9 -28.39 16.49 67.98
C PHE A 9 -27.19 15.64 67.53
N LEU A 10 -27.43 14.63 66.70
CA LEU A 10 -26.37 13.80 66.11
C LEU A 10 -25.47 14.62 65.17
N LYS A 11 -26.06 15.50 64.34
CA LYS A 11 -25.30 16.40 63.45
C LYS A 11 -24.46 17.43 64.23
N MET A 12 -25.02 18.00 65.30
CA MET A 12 -24.29 18.95 66.16
C MET A 12 -23.14 18.26 66.91
N ALA A 13 -23.36 17.05 67.41
CA ALA A 13 -22.31 16.25 68.04
C ALA A 13 -21.20 15.88 67.04
N LEU A 14 -21.55 15.52 65.80
CA LEU A 14 -20.59 15.18 64.75
C LEU A 14 -19.77 16.39 64.30
N LEU A 15 -20.37 17.57 64.21
CA LEU A 15 -19.66 18.84 63.93
C LEU A 15 -18.70 19.22 65.06
N LEU A 16 -19.09 19.02 66.32
CA LEU A 16 -18.20 19.24 67.46
C LEU A 16 -17.01 18.27 67.44
N PHE A 17 -17.24 17.00 67.15
CA PHE A 17 -16.15 16.02 67.01
C PHE A 17 -15.22 16.35 65.85
N ALA A 18 -15.77 16.74 64.69
CA ALA A 18 -14.96 17.09 63.52
C ALA A 18 -14.08 18.34 63.76
N SER A 19 -14.62 19.37 64.42
CA SER A 19 -13.87 20.59 64.76
C SER A 19 -12.81 20.33 65.83
N ALA A 20 -13.13 19.54 66.86
CA ALA A 20 -12.16 19.12 67.87
C ALA A 20 -11.02 18.29 67.26
N PHE A 21 -11.35 17.37 66.35
CA PHE A 21 -10.36 16.56 65.64
C PHE A 21 -9.44 17.43 64.77
N ALA A 22 -10.00 18.35 63.99
CA ALA A 22 -9.23 19.30 63.18
C ALA A 22 -8.27 20.14 64.04
N PHE A 23 -8.72 20.60 65.21
CA PHE A 23 -7.90 21.37 66.14
C PHE A 23 -6.73 20.55 66.71
N VAL A 24 -6.98 19.28 67.09
CA VAL A 24 -5.93 18.38 67.58
C VAL A 24 -4.90 18.08 66.50
N VAL A 25 -5.34 17.84 65.26
CA VAL A 25 -4.43 17.62 64.12
C VAL A 25 -3.58 18.86 63.85
N ALA A 26 -4.18 20.06 63.83
CA ALA A 26 -3.44 21.31 63.66
C ALA A 26 -2.42 21.54 64.78
N ALA A 27 -2.79 21.27 66.04
CA ALA A 27 -1.90 21.38 67.19
C ALA A 27 -0.76 20.35 67.14
N LEU A 28 -1.02 19.12 66.66
CA LEU A 28 0.01 18.09 66.46
C LEU A 28 0.99 18.48 65.35
N ILE A 29 0.50 19.04 64.24
CA ILE A 29 1.36 19.53 63.14
C ILE A 29 2.23 20.70 63.64
N MET A 30 1.66 21.66 64.37
CA MET A 30 2.43 22.77 64.98
C MET A 30 3.46 22.27 66.00
N ARG A 31 3.11 21.29 66.85
CA ARG A 31 4.06 20.69 67.80
C ARG A 31 5.15 19.90 67.08
N ARG A 32 4.84 19.21 65.99
CA ARG A 32 5.82 18.47 65.18
C ARG A 32 6.78 19.43 64.48
N LEU A 33 6.27 20.55 63.97
CA LEU A 33 7.08 21.59 63.34
C LEU A 33 7.98 22.31 64.35
N ARG A 34 7.48 22.57 65.57
CA ARG A 34 8.32 23.10 66.67
C ARG A 34 9.40 22.11 67.10
N ARG A 35 9.07 20.81 67.21
CA ARG A 35 10.07 19.79 67.56
C ARG A 35 11.11 19.59 66.47
N SER A 36 10.76 19.70 65.19
CA SER A 36 11.75 19.67 64.11
C SER A 36 12.64 20.91 64.05
N MET A 37 12.27 22.01 64.74
CA MET A 37 13.13 23.19 64.90
C MET A 37 14.01 23.05 66.16
N ASP A 38 13.48 22.50 67.25
CA ASP A 38 14.22 22.24 68.50
C ASP A 38 15.35 21.20 68.33
N GLU A 39 15.25 20.31 67.34
CA GLU A 39 16.30 19.32 67.02
C GLU A 39 17.42 19.89 66.12
N GLN A 40 17.34 21.17 65.73
CA GLN A 40 18.38 21.90 64.99
C GLN A 40 19.07 23.01 65.81
N ASP A 41 18.67 23.27 67.05
CA ASP A 41 19.27 24.29 67.93
C ASP A 41 20.45 23.74 68.76
N ALA A 42 21.40 23.09 68.07
CA ALA A 42 22.79 22.98 68.51
C ALA A 42 23.69 23.74 67.53
N ILE A 43 23.45 25.05 67.41
CA ILE A 43 24.36 25.97 66.72
C ILE A 43 25.50 26.28 67.70
N PRO A 44 26.77 25.89 67.43
CA PRO A 44 27.87 26.48 68.17
C PRO A 44 27.91 27.97 67.82
N ALA A 45 27.99 28.82 68.83
CA ALA A 45 28.16 30.26 68.66
C ALA A 45 29.43 30.52 67.83
N ILE A 46 29.26 30.77 66.53
CA ILE A 46 30.32 31.21 65.63
C ILE A 46 30.31 32.73 65.67
N ALA A 47 31.37 33.27 66.28
CA ALA A 47 31.73 34.66 66.20
C ALA A 47 31.76 35.13 64.74
N ALA A 48 31.25 36.34 64.53
CA ALA A 48 31.05 36.95 63.23
C ALA A 48 32.32 36.98 62.35
N THR A 49 32.21 36.40 61.15
CA THR A 49 32.87 36.86 59.93
C THR A 49 31.90 36.66 58.75
N PRO A 50 31.41 37.73 58.09
CA PRO A 50 30.54 37.62 56.92
C PRO A 50 31.41 37.39 55.67
N GLU A 51 30.90 36.62 54.69
CA GLU A 51 31.28 36.58 53.25
C GLU A 51 31.73 35.25 52.62
N GLN A 52 31.76 34.09 53.30
CA GLN A 52 32.27 32.86 52.65
C GLN A 52 31.44 31.59 52.88
N LEU A 53 30.21 31.55 52.32
CA LEU A 53 29.57 30.47 51.51
C LEU A 53 28.05 30.69 51.45
N PRO A 54 27.38 30.55 50.27
CA PRO A 54 27.26 29.26 49.61
C PRO A 54 27.41 29.34 48.07
N LEU A 55 28.47 29.98 47.57
CA LEU A 55 28.79 29.97 46.13
C LEU A 55 28.93 28.54 45.56
N HIS A 56 29.40 27.58 46.37
CA HIS A 56 29.49 26.18 45.96
C HIS A 56 28.13 25.50 45.74
N ALA A 57 27.08 25.87 46.49
CA ALA A 57 25.75 25.32 46.29
C ALA A 57 25.14 25.77 44.94
N TYR A 58 25.32 27.05 44.59
CA TYR A 58 24.92 27.56 43.28
C TYR A 58 25.72 26.92 42.14
N HIS A 59 27.04 26.76 42.30
CA HIS A 59 27.87 26.07 41.31
C HIS A 59 27.43 24.61 41.10
N ALA A 60 27.08 23.89 42.17
CA ALA A 60 26.58 22.52 42.09
C ALA A 60 25.25 22.44 41.31
N VAL A 61 24.30 23.35 41.60
CA VAL A 61 23.02 23.42 40.86
C VAL A 61 23.24 23.79 39.40
N ILE A 62 24.10 24.76 39.11
CA ILE A 62 24.44 25.16 37.74
C ILE A 62 25.08 23.98 36.99
N GLN A 63 25.96 23.22 37.64
CA GLN A 63 26.58 22.03 37.05
C GLN A 63 25.54 20.94 36.80
N GLN A 64 24.61 20.70 37.73
CA GLN A 64 23.52 19.75 37.57
C GLN A 64 22.59 20.15 36.42
N LEU A 65 22.25 21.43 36.28
CA LEU A 65 21.45 21.94 35.17
C LEU A 65 22.18 21.82 33.82
N LYS A 66 23.49 22.08 33.79
CA LYS A 66 24.32 21.84 32.59
C LYS A 66 24.34 20.37 32.21
N GLN A 67 24.47 19.48 33.21
CA GLN A 67 24.46 18.04 33.02
C GLN A 67 23.10 17.56 32.47
N GLN A 68 21.99 17.95 33.10
CA GLN A 68 20.64 17.63 32.64
C GLN A 68 20.36 18.16 31.22
N LYS A 69 20.82 19.38 30.90
CA LYS A 69 20.70 19.94 29.56
C LYS A 69 21.47 19.10 28.53
N HIS A 70 22.68 18.64 28.88
CA HIS A 70 23.48 17.81 28.01
C HIS A 70 22.83 16.44 27.78
N GLU A 71 22.37 15.78 28.84
CA GLU A 71 21.64 14.51 28.76
C GLU A 71 20.39 14.63 27.89
N LEU A 72 19.60 15.69 28.07
CA LEU A 72 18.43 15.97 27.25
C LEU A 72 18.79 16.22 25.78
N ALA A 73 19.91 16.91 25.51
CA ALA A 73 20.39 17.14 24.16
C ALA A 73 20.81 15.83 23.46
N VAL A 74 21.52 14.96 24.17
CA VAL A 74 21.92 13.63 23.68
C VAL A 74 20.69 12.77 23.38
N LEU A 75 19.71 12.73 24.29
CA LEU A 75 18.46 12.00 24.06
C LEU A 75 17.69 12.51 22.84
N ARG A 76 17.59 13.84 22.68
CA ARG A 76 16.95 14.44 21.48
C ARG A 76 17.70 14.09 20.20
N GLU A 77 19.02 14.12 20.22
CA GLU A 77 19.84 13.76 19.06
C GLU A 77 19.67 12.29 18.70
N GLU A 78 19.59 11.41 19.70
CA GLU A 78 19.33 9.99 19.48
C GLU A 78 17.94 9.74 18.89
N GLU A 79 16.89 10.35 19.44
CA GLU A 79 15.52 10.27 18.91
C GLU A 79 15.43 10.82 17.49
N HIS A 80 16.06 11.98 17.21
CA HIS A 80 16.11 12.52 15.85
C HIS A 80 16.86 11.61 14.89
N ARG A 81 17.96 10.99 15.31
CA ARG A 81 18.71 10.03 14.49
C ARG A 81 17.89 8.78 14.19
N ARG A 82 17.15 8.26 15.18
CA ARG A 82 16.23 7.12 15.00
C ARG A 82 15.11 7.47 14.02
N ALA A 83 14.47 8.63 14.18
CA ALA A 83 13.42 9.11 13.27
C ALA A 83 13.94 9.26 11.84
N ARG A 84 15.08 9.95 11.64
CA ARG A 84 15.71 10.08 10.32
C ARG A 84 16.10 8.75 9.70
N SER A 85 16.63 7.82 10.50
CA SER A 85 16.98 6.49 10.00
C SER A 85 15.74 5.74 9.50
N SER A 86 14.62 5.83 10.23
CA SER A 86 13.35 5.20 9.83
C SER A 86 12.77 5.82 8.55
N GLU A 87 12.80 7.15 8.43
CA GLU A 87 12.39 7.87 7.22
C GLU A 87 13.26 7.51 6.02
N ASN A 88 14.58 7.47 6.21
CA ASN A 88 15.53 7.10 5.16
C ASN A 88 15.32 5.67 4.66
N ILE A 89 15.10 4.71 5.57
CA ILE A 89 14.81 3.31 5.20
C ILE A 89 13.49 3.25 4.41
N SER A 90 12.44 3.94 4.88
CA SER A 90 11.14 3.96 4.21
C SER A 90 11.22 4.57 2.80
N ALA A 91 11.96 5.67 2.66
CA ALA A 91 12.21 6.31 1.37
C ALA A 91 13.03 5.40 0.44
N ALA A 92 14.06 4.72 0.97
CA ALA A 92 14.88 3.79 0.21
C ALA A 92 14.06 2.60 -0.31
N VAL A 93 13.18 2.01 0.52
CA VAL A 93 12.29 0.92 0.09
C VAL A 93 11.37 1.39 -1.02
N LEU A 94 10.66 2.51 -0.85
CA LEU A 94 9.77 3.05 -1.87
C LEU A 94 10.48 3.35 -3.21
N SER A 95 11.75 3.78 -3.15
CA SER A 95 12.54 4.07 -4.34
C SER A 95 13.03 2.84 -5.12
N ASN A 96 13.21 1.71 -4.43
CA ASN A 96 13.73 0.47 -5.02
C ASN A 96 12.61 -0.51 -5.47
N LEU A 97 11.36 -0.24 -5.12
CA LEU A 97 10.23 -1.03 -5.60
C LEU A 97 10.01 -0.79 -7.11
N SER A 98 9.90 -1.87 -7.89
CA SER A 98 9.54 -1.82 -9.31
C SER A 98 8.08 -1.41 -9.54
N CYS A 99 7.22 -1.53 -8.52
CA CYS A 99 5.85 -1.05 -8.57
C CYS A 99 5.78 0.47 -8.32
N GLY A 100 4.86 1.12 -9.03
CA GLY A 100 4.50 2.51 -8.78
C GLY A 100 3.68 2.63 -7.50
N VAL A 101 4.06 3.57 -6.63
CA VAL A 101 3.30 3.90 -5.43
C VAL A 101 2.96 5.39 -5.45
N LEU A 102 1.67 5.69 -5.39
CA LEU A 102 1.12 7.04 -5.24
C LEU A 102 0.39 7.15 -3.91
N PHE A 103 0.57 8.25 -3.20
CA PHE A 103 -0.18 8.56 -2.00
C PHE A 103 -1.00 9.83 -2.20
N PHE A 104 -2.32 9.69 -2.14
CA PHE A 104 -3.28 10.78 -2.19
C PHE A 104 -3.60 11.22 -0.76
N GLY A 105 -3.47 12.52 -0.48
CA GLY A 105 -3.88 13.08 0.80
C GLY A 105 -5.40 13.10 0.97
N PRO A 106 -5.91 13.58 2.12
CA PRO A 106 -7.35 13.64 2.41
C PRO A 106 -8.13 14.54 1.45
N ASN A 107 -7.42 15.47 0.77
CA ASN A 107 -7.96 16.36 -0.24
C ASN A 107 -8.02 15.73 -1.65
N GLY A 108 -7.66 14.45 -1.80
CA GLY A 108 -7.64 13.76 -3.09
C GLY A 108 -6.48 14.15 -4.02
N LEU A 109 -5.50 14.92 -3.52
CA LEU A 109 -4.32 15.31 -4.29
C LEU A 109 -3.12 14.44 -3.93
N VAL A 110 -2.27 14.12 -4.92
CA VAL A 110 -1.04 13.37 -4.68
C VAL A 110 -0.10 14.17 -3.80
N ARG A 111 0.30 13.58 -2.66
CA ARG A 111 1.35 14.10 -1.78
C ARG A 111 2.70 13.44 -2.00
N GLN A 112 2.71 12.17 -2.39
CA GLN A 112 3.94 11.43 -2.61
C GLN A 112 3.81 10.47 -3.79
N ALA A 113 4.90 10.30 -4.52
CA ALA A 113 5.02 9.42 -5.66
C ALA A 113 6.45 8.89 -5.76
N ASN A 114 6.62 7.57 -5.85
CA ASN A 114 7.95 6.98 -6.05
C ASN A 114 8.41 7.10 -7.52
N GLN A 115 9.68 6.79 -7.79
CA GLN A 115 10.23 6.91 -9.15
C GLN A 115 9.52 5.99 -10.15
N SER A 116 9.19 4.76 -9.75
CA SER A 116 8.49 3.81 -10.60
C SER A 116 7.11 4.31 -11.04
N SER A 117 6.35 4.99 -10.15
CA SER A 117 5.05 5.57 -10.54
C SER A 117 5.19 6.64 -11.62
N LYS A 118 6.24 7.48 -11.54
CA LYS A 118 6.53 8.51 -12.54
C LYS A 118 6.89 7.88 -13.88
N SER A 119 7.75 6.86 -13.85
CA SER A 119 8.16 6.12 -15.04
C SER A 119 6.97 5.40 -15.69
N ILE A 120 6.15 4.69 -14.90
CA ILE A 120 5.00 3.90 -15.36
C ILE A 120 3.90 4.80 -15.96
N LEU A 121 3.60 5.92 -15.32
CA LEU A 121 2.58 6.87 -15.79
C LEU A 121 3.09 7.83 -16.87
N GLY A 122 4.41 7.96 -17.04
CA GLY A 122 5.02 8.96 -17.92
C GLY A 122 4.84 10.41 -17.43
N ILE A 123 4.60 10.61 -16.13
CA ILE A 123 4.38 11.93 -15.52
C ILE A 123 5.59 12.31 -14.67
N ALA A 124 6.29 13.39 -15.03
CA ALA A 124 7.50 13.83 -14.33
C ALA A 124 7.25 14.27 -12.88
N SER A 125 6.12 14.95 -12.63
CA SER A 125 5.75 15.45 -11.30
C SER A 125 4.25 15.27 -11.06
N PRO A 126 3.81 14.10 -10.55
CA PRO A 126 2.41 13.86 -10.21
C PRO A 126 1.96 14.56 -8.92
N VAL A 127 2.88 15.11 -8.12
CA VAL A 127 2.56 15.78 -6.85
C VAL A 127 1.65 16.98 -7.10
N GLY A 128 0.55 17.05 -6.35
CA GLY A 128 -0.48 18.08 -6.48
C GLY A 128 -1.57 17.79 -7.52
N MET A 129 -1.44 16.73 -8.32
CA MET A 129 -2.48 16.31 -9.26
C MET A 129 -3.57 15.47 -8.54
N ASP A 130 -4.78 15.51 -9.08
CA ASP A 130 -5.89 14.65 -8.65
C ASP A 130 -5.90 13.32 -9.43
N ALA A 131 -6.70 12.36 -8.94
CA ALA A 131 -6.84 11.05 -9.57
C ALA A 131 -7.41 11.15 -11.00
N GLU A 132 -8.32 12.10 -11.26
CA GLU A 132 -8.93 12.32 -12.58
C GLU A 132 -7.89 12.78 -13.61
N THR A 133 -6.93 13.63 -13.22
CA THR A 133 -5.86 14.06 -14.13
C THR A 133 -4.86 12.95 -14.40
N ILE A 134 -4.49 12.18 -13.37
CA ILE A 134 -3.52 11.09 -13.49
C ILE A 134 -4.07 9.94 -14.33
N PHE A 135 -5.33 9.56 -14.09
CA PHE A 135 -5.98 8.42 -14.74
C PHE A 135 -6.93 8.83 -15.89
N ARG A 136 -6.76 10.05 -16.43
CA ARG A 136 -7.61 10.61 -17.49
C ARG A 136 -7.71 9.73 -18.72
N GLN A 137 -6.58 9.12 -19.11
CA GLN A 137 -6.47 8.24 -20.27
C GLN A 137 -6.36 6.78 -19.83
N THR A 138 -7.05 6.42 -18.75
CA THR A 138 -7.09 5.05 -18.22
C THR A 138 -8.48 4.46 -18.38
N SER A 139 -8.58 3.34 -19.10
CA SER A 139 -9.81 2.58 -19.30
C SER A 139 -9.72 1.25 -18.56
N LEU A 140 -10.74 0.91 -17.76
CA LEU A 140 -10.78 -0.38 -17.07
C LEU A 140 -11.05 -1.49 -18.08
N THR A 141 -10.20 -2.52 -18.08
CA THR A 141 -10.31 -3.66 -19.02
C THR A 141 -11.36 -4.68 -18.54
N ALA A 142 -11.62 -4.71 -17.23
CA ALA A 142 -12.56 -5.63 -16.60
C ALA A 142 -13.57 -4.88 -15.73
N ALA A 143 -14.62 -4.32 -16.34
CA ALA A 143 -15.83 -3.94 -15.61
C ALA A 143 -17.02 -4.77 -16.12
N PRO A 144 -17.63 -5.63 -15.29
CA PRO A 144 -18.94 -6.18 -15.58
C PRO A 144 -19.98 -5.07 -15.47
N ASN A 145 -20.66 -4.77 -16.58
CA ASN A 145 -21.96 -4.10 -16.64
C ASN A 145 -22.05 -2.59 -16.34
N ASP A 146 -20.97 -1.86 -16.05
CA ASP A 146 -21.07 -0.40 -15.87
C ASP A 146 -19.94 0.36 -16.57
N SER A 147 -20.21 0.80 -17.80
CA SER A 147 -19.32 1.55 -18.68
C SER A 147 -18.99 2.98 -18.20
N SER A 148 -19.47 3.37 -17.01
CA SER A 148 -19.26 4.71 -16.44
C SER A 148 -18.27 4.76 -15.27
N GLN A 149 -17.79 3.62 -14.76
CA GLN A 149 -16.90 3.63 -13.59
C GLN A 149 -15.46 3.87 -14.02
N THR A 150 -14.94 5.08 -13.78
CA THR A 150 -13.53 5.41 -14.03
C THR A 150 -12.65 4.93 -12.89
N LEU A 151 -11.37 4.62 -13.19
CA LEU A 151 -10.40 4.28 -12.15
C LEU A 151 -10.26 5.41 -11.11
N ALA A 152 -10.33 6.66 -11.55
CA ALA A 152 -10.31 7.83 -10.69
C ALA A 152 -11.53 7.87 -9.74
N ALA A 153 -12.74 7.55 -10.23
CA ALA A 153 -13.93 7.45 -9.41
C ALA A 153 -13.78 6.37 -8.34
N SER A 154 -13.19 5.22 -8.68
CA SER A 154 -12.91 4.13 -7.74
C SER A 154 -11.90 4.54 -6.65
N VAL A 155 -10.82 5.22 -7.01
CA VAL A 155 -9.85 5.76 -6.03
C VAL A 155 -10.51 6.79 -5.10
N ASN A 156 -11.36 7.66 -5.66
CA ASN A 156 -12.12 8.64 -4.88
C ASN A 156 -13.16 7.98 -3.95
N ALA A 157 -13.76 6.86 -4.36
CA ALA A 157 -14.66 6.06 -3.52
C ALA A 157 -13.90 5.42 -2.35
N VAL A 158 -12.66 4.94 -2.56
CA VAL A 158 -11.80 4.46 -1.44
C VAL A 158 -11.56 5.56 -0.41
N LEU A 159 -11.34 6.79 -0.87
CA LEU A 159 -11.10 7.94 0.00
C LEU A 159 -12.33 8.31 0.82
N ARG A 160 -13.52 8.33 0.19
CA ARG A 160 -14.80 8.72 0.83
C ARG A 160 -15.38 7.61 1.69
N ASP A 161 -15.57 6.44 1.11
CA ASP A 161 -16.40 5.36 1.66
C ASP A 161 -15.54 4.32 2.39
N GLY A 162 -14.21 4.40 2.25
CA GLY A 162 -13.28 3.45 2.87
C GLY A 162 -13.29 2.05 2.24
N MET A 163 -13.99 1.89 1.11
CA MET A 163 -14.05 0.64 0.37
C MET A 163 -12.68 0.38 -0.30
N LEU A 164 -12.09 -0.78 -0.07
CA LEU A 164 -10.87 -1.19 -0.77
C LEU A 164 -11.15 -1.28 -2.28
N LEU A 165 -10.26 -0.71 -3.10
CA LEU A 165 -10.23 -1.03 -4.52
C LEU A 165 -9.41 -2.31 -4.68
N PRO A 166 -10.04 -3.46 -4.99
CA PRO A 166 -9.31 -4.68 -5.30
C PRO A 166 -8.42 -4.47 -6.53
N SER A 167 -7.50 -5.40 -6.77
CA SER A 167 -6.68 -5.35 -7.97
C SER A 167 -7.56 -5.31 -9.23
N VAL A 168 -7.45 -4.22 -9.99
CA VAL A 168 -8.16 -4.02 -11.26
C VAL A 168 -7.16 -3.85 -12.39
N GLU A 169 -7.42 -4.50 -13.52
CA GLU A 169 -6.65 -4.34 -14.74
C GLU A 169 -7.20 -3.16 -15.56
N ALA A 170 -6.31 -2.31 -16.03
CA ALA A 170 -6.64 -1.11 -16.79
C ALA A 170 -5.64 -0.87 -17.91
N GLU A 171 -6.13 -0.42 -19.06
CA GLU A 171 -5.31 0.10 -20.14
C GLU A 171 -5.08 1.60 -19.92
N HIS A 172 -3.82 2.01 -19.82
CA HIS A 172 -3.42 3.39 -19.60
C HIS A 172 -2.61 3.91 -20.78
N GLN A 173 -2.99 5.07 -21.31
CA GLN A 173 -2.18 5.79 -22.27
C GLN A 173 -1.37 6.88 -21.56
N THR A 174 -0.05 6.77 -21.65
CA THR A 174 0.88 7.79 -21.14
C THR A 174 0.79 9.09 -21.95
N PRO A 175 1.27 10.23 -21.43
CA PRO A 175 1.33 11.50 -22.18
C PRO A 175 2.14 11.41 -23.49
N SER A 176 3.09 10.47 -23.58
CA SER A 176 3.86 10.17 -24.79
C SER A 176 3.13 9.26 -25.80
N ARG A 177 1.83 8.96 -25.55
CA ARG A 177 0.99 8.05 -26.35
C ARG A 177 1.41 6.59 -26.35
N GLU A 178 2.21 6.17 -25.39
CA GLU A 178 2.52 4.75 -25.17
C GLU A 178 1.36 4.11 -24.38
N THR A 179 0.84 3.00 -24.89
CA THR A 179 -0.20 2.19 -24.23
C THR A 179 0.45 1.19 -23.28
N ARG A 180 -0.02 1.17 -22.03
CA ARG A 180 0.44 0.25 -21.00
C ARG A 180 -0.72 -0.46 -20.33
N PHE A 181 -0.52 -1.74 -20.00
CA PHE A 181 -1.47 -2.52 -19.21
C PHE A 181 -1.07 -2.44 -17.75
N LEU A 182 -1.88 -1.77 -16.96
CA LEU A 182 -1.64 -1.53 -15.54
C LEU A 182 -2.55 -2.39 -14.70
N GLU A 183 -2.00 -2.92 -13.63
CA GLU A 183 -2.75 -3.48 -12.52
C GLU A 183 -2.73 -2.45 -11.38
N VAL A 184 -3.92 -2.02 -10.95
CA VAL A 184 -4.06 -0.94 -9.97
C VAL A 184 -4.83 -1.43 -8.75
N MET A 185 -4.30 -1.13 -7.57
CA MET A 185 -4.94 -1.40 -6.28
C MET A 185 -4.93 -0.11 -5.47
N ALA A 186 -5.98 0.13 -4.68
CA ALA A 186 -6.01 1.26 -3.76
C ALA A 186 -6.57 0.90 -2.39
N SER A 187 -5.90 1.37 -1.35
CA SER A 187 -6.28 1.14 0.04
C SER A 187 -6.18 2.42 0.86
N ARG A 188 -7.11 2.58 1.80
CA ARG A 188 -7.14 3.71 2.72
C ARG A 188 -6.02 3.59 3.75
N VAL A 189 -5.34 4.70 4.03
CA VAL A 189 -4.33 4.78 5.10
C VAL A 189 -4.94 5.50 6.30
N LEU A 190 -4.88 4.84 7.46
CA LEU A 190 -5.37 5.38 8.72
C LEU A 190 -4.20 5.82 9.62
N GLY A 191 -4.41 6.91 10.34
CA GLY A 191 -3.50 7.39 11.37
C GLY A 191 -3.64 6.58 12.66
N ALA A 192 -2.70 6.75 13.58
CA ALA A 192 -2.73 6.09 14.89
C ALA A 192 -3.96 6.48 15.74
N ASP A 193 -4.55 7.63 15.43
CA ASP A 193 -5.78 8.17 16.04
C ASP A 193 -7.07 7.71 15.32
N GLY A 194 -6.96 6.86 14.29
CA GLY A 194 -8.08 6.45 13.45
C GLY A 194 -8.51 7.49 12.42
N SER A 195 -7.81 8.61 12.31
CA SER A 195 -8.06 9.62 11.27
C SER A 195 -7.65 9.08 9.90
N VAL A 196 -8.28 9.62 8.85
CA VAL A 196 -7.98 9.23 7.47
C VAL A 196 -6.80 10.06 7.00
N LEU A 197 -5.63 9.43 6.86
CA LEU A 197 -4.44 10.09 6.32
C LEU A 197 -4.53 10.25 4.81
N GLY A 198 -5.25 9.35 4.12
CA GLY A 198 -5.39 9.39 2.68
C GLY A 198 -5.63 8.01 2.05
N VAL A 199 -5.22 7.88 0.80
CA VAL A 199 -5.29 6.63 0.02
C VAL A 199 -3.93 6.35 -0.61
N THR A 200 -3.45 5.13 -0.45
CA THR A 200 -2.29 4.61 -1.18
C THR A 200 -2.79 3.85 -2.39
N CYS A 201 -2.27 4.21 -3.56
CA CYS A 201 -2.49 3.53 -4.81
C CYS A 201 -1.19 2.85 -5.25
N VAL A 202 -1.28 1.56 -5.54
CA VAL A 202 -0.18 0.76 -6.08
C VAL A 202 -0.50 0.45 -7.53
N ILE A 203 0.48 0.67 -8.40
CA ILE A 203 0.39 0.51 -9.84
C ILE A 203 1.49 -0.46 -10.24
N ASN A 204 1.11 -1.54 -10.90
CA ASN A 204 2.04 -2.53 -11.41
C ASN A 204 1.94 -2.54 -12.95
N ASP A 205 3.07 -2.39 -13.61
CA ASP A 205 3.12 -2.48 -15.08
C ASP A 205 3.13 -3.96 -15.48
N ARG A 206 2.07 -4.37 -16.17
CA ARG A 206 1.84 -5.73 -16.65
C ARG A 206 1.94 -5.82 -18.17
N THR A 207 2.39 -4.76 -18.85
CA THR A 207 2.42 -4.66 -20.31
C THR A 207 3.16 -5.82 -20.96
N GLU A 208 4.35 -6.16 -20.45
CA GLU A 208 5.15 -7.28 -20.97
C GLU A 208 4.40 -8.61 -20.86
N ILE A 209 3.81 -8.88 -19.70
CA ILE A 209 3.08 -10.13 -19.45
C ILE A 209 1.79 -10.19 -20.27
N ALA A 210 1.08 -9.06 -20.41
CA ALA A 210 -0.10 -8.94 -21.26
C ALA A 210 0.24 -9.23 -22.73
N ASN A 211 1.35 -8.68 -23.23
CA ASN A 211 1.83 -8.93 -24.59
C ASN A 211 2.21 -10.40 -24.81
N ILE A 212 2.89 -11.02 -23.84
CA ILE A 212 3.21 -12.46 -23.89
C ILE A 212 1.93 -13.30 -23.91
N ARG A 213 0.96 -13.01 -23.03
CA ARG A 213 -0.34 -13.71 -23.01
C ARG A 213 -1.05 -13.60 -24.35
N ARG A 214 -1.12 -12.40 -24.91
CA ARG A 214 -1.71 -12.15 -26.23
C ARG A 214 -1.01 -12.95 -27.34
N GLN A 215 0.31 -13.05 -27.30
CA GLN A 215 1.06 -13.87 -28.26
C GLN A 215 0.76 -15.37 -28.10
N ILE A 216 0.59 -15.85 -26.87
CA ILE A 216 0.23 -17.24 -26.60
C ILE A 216 -1.18 -17.54 -27.11
N GLU A 217 -2.14 -16.65 -26.85
CA GLU A 217 -3.52 -16.77 -27.34
C GLU A 217 -3.57 -16.82 -28.87
N LEU A 218 -2.92 -15.87 -29.55
CA LEU A 218 -2.83 -15.87 -31.02
C LEU A 218 -2.21 -17.16 -31.56
N ARG A 219 -1.18 -17.70 -30.90
CA ARG A 219 -0.59 -19.00 -31.28
C ARG A 219 -1.57 -20.15 -31.02
N GLY A 220 -2.36 -20.09 -29.96
CA GLY A 220 -3.40 -21.06 -29.62
C GLY A 220 -4.51 -21.10 -30.66
N ASP A 221 -5.05 -19.94 -31.03
CA ASP A 221 -6.10 -19.80 -32.04
C ASP A 221 -5.63 -20.32 -33.41
N LEU A 222 -4.43 -19.92 -33.84
CA LEU A 222 -3.82 -20.42 -35.07
C LEU A 222 -3.60 -21.94 -35.05
N SER A 223 -3.24 -22.51 -33.89
CA SER A 223 -3.09 -23.97 -33.74
C SER A 223 -4.44 -24.69 -33.80
N ALA A 224 -5.50 -24.10 -33.24
CA ALA A 224 -6.86 -24.64 -33.28
C ALA A 224 -7.43 -24.59 -34.70
N GLU A 225 -7.22 -23.48 -35.42
CA GLU A 225 -7.61 -23.32 -36.82
C GLU A 225 -6.89 -24.34 -37.71
N MET A 226 -5.57 -24.54 -37.51
CA MET A 226 -4.84 -25.57 -38.24
C MET A 226 -5.37 -26.98 -37.91
N ALA A 227 -5.61 -27.28 -36.63
CA ALA A 227 -6.18 -28.59 -36.24
C ALA A 227 -7.54 -28.84 -36.89
N LEU A 228 -8.37 -27.80 -37.02
CA LEU A 228 -9.66 -27.88 -37.71
C LEU A 228 -9.49 -28.13 -39.22
N ALA A 229 -8.57 -27.42 -39.88
CA ALA A 229 -8.26 -27.63 -41.29
C ALA A 229 -7.73 -29.05 -41.56
N LEU A 230 -6.78 -29.52 -40.75
CA LEU A 230 -6.24 -30.89 -40.82
C LEU A 230 -7.34 -31.94 -40.70
N ARG A 231 -8.23 -31.79 -39.71
CA ARG A 231 -9.35 -32.71 -39.49
C ARG A 231 -10.29 -32.75 -40.69
N THR A 232 -10.57 -31.60 -41.31
CA THR A 232 -11.46 -31.48 -42.45
C THR A 232 -10.89 -32.23 -43.67
N SER A 233 -9.63 -31.96 -44.03
CA SER A 233 -8.96 -32.68 -45.14
C SER A 233 -8.84 -34.18 -44.89
N LEU A 234 -8.55 -34.60 -43.65
CA LEU A 234 -8.51 -36.02 -43.30
C LEU A 234 -9.86 -36.72 -43.43
N ILE A 235 -10.95 -36.06 -43.06
CA ILE A 235 -12.31 -36.58 -43.26
C ILE A 235 -12.58 -36.78 -44.75
N THR A 236 -12.27 -35.77 -45.58
CA THR A 236 -12.44 -35.82 -47.04
C THR A 236 -11.64 -36.95 -47.68
N ILE A 237 -10.35 -37.06 -47.36
CA ILE A 237 -9.47 -38.14 -47.84
C ILE A 237 -10.02 -39.50 -47.42
N SER A 238 -10.38 -39.67 -46.16
CA SER A 238 -10.94 -40.94 -45.68
C SER A 238 -12.27 -41.28 -46.36
N GLY A 239 -13.09 -40.27 -46.64
CA GLY A 239 -14.36 -40.41 -47.34
C GLY A 239 -14.17 -40.89 -48.77
N TYR A 240 -13.24 -40.29 -49.52
CA TYR A 240 -12.88 -40.74 -50.85
C TYR A 240 -12.25 -42.14 -50.84
N ALA A 241 -11.37 -42.43 -49.89
CA ALA A 241 -10.75 -43.76 -49.76
C ALA A 241 -11.78 -44.86 -49.45
N GLN A 242 -12.78 -44.56 -48.61
CA GLN A 242 -13.88 -45.49 -48.34
C GLN A 242 -14.78 -45.70 -49.56
N GLN A 243 -15.06 -44.65 -50.34
CA GLN A 243 -15.82 -44.76 -51.58
C GLN A 243 -15.06 -45.57 -52.63
N LEU A 244 -13.75 -45.36 -52.74
CA LEU A 244 -12.85 -46.10 -53.62
C LEU A 244 -12.83 -47.60 -53.24
N ALA A 245 -12.81 -47.93 -51.94
CA ALA A 245 -12.82 -49.31 -51.47
C ALA A 245 -14.16 -50.04 -51.73
N ARG A 246 -15.27 -49.30 -51.87
CA ARG A 246 -16.61 -49.86 -52.04
C ARG A 246 -17.08 -49.92 -53.51
N ASN A 247 -16.57 -49.04 -54.36
CA ASN A 247 -16.93 -48.99 -55.78
C ASN A 247 -16.00 -49.85 -56.65
N ARG A 248 -16.56 -50.51 -57.66
CA ARG A 248 -15.83 -51.36 -58.63
C ARG A 248 -15.73 -50.76 -60.03
N ASP A 249 -16.20 -49.53 -60.20
CA ASP A 249 -16.12 -48.81 -61.47
C ASP A 249 -14.69 -48.25 -61.67
N PRO A 250 -13.96 -48.67 -62.72
CA PRO A 250 -12.59 -48.23 -62.97
C PRO A 250 -12.46 -46.73 -63.28
N GLU A 251 -13.46 -46.10 -63.91
CA GLU A 251 -13.40 -44.65 -64.19
C GLU A 251 -13.57 -43.84 -62.90
N LEU A 252 -14.57 -44.19 -62.10
CA LEU A 252 -14.82 -43.58 -60.79
C LEU A 252 -13.67 -43.81 -59.81
N ALA A 253 -13.05 -45.01 -59.84
CA ALA A 253 -11.89 -45.32 -59.03
C ALA A 253 -10.68 -44.44 -59.37
N THR A 254 -10.46 -44.18 -60.66
CA THR A 254 -9.38 -43.29 -61.13
C THR A 254 -9.64 -41.85 -60.69
N GLN A 255 -10.88 -41.39 -60.76
CA GLN A 255 -11.29 -40.06 -60.29
C GLN A 255 -11.11 -39.90 -58.78
N LEU A 256 -11.61 -40.84 -57.97
CA LEU A 256 -11.47 -40.81 -56.50
C LEU A 256 -9.99 -40.86 -56.06
N ALA A 257 -9.15 -41.62 -56.76
CA ALA A 257 -7.71 -41.63 -56.50
C ALA A 257 -7.06 -40.26 -56.81
N ALA A 258 -7.49 -39.59 -57.89
CA ALA A 258 -7.04 -38.24 -58.22
C ALA A 258 -7.51 -37.21 -57.17
N ASP A 259 -8.75 -37.31 -56.69
CA ASP A 259 -9.30 -36.43 -55.66
C ASP A 259 -8.58 -36.59 -54.31
N ILE A 260 -8.24 -37.82 -53.91
CA ILE A 260 -7.39 -38.09 -52.74
C ILE A 260 -6.02 -37.44 -52.90
N ALA A 261 -5.38 -37.60 -54.06
CA ALA A 261 -4.06 -37.02 -54.32
C ALA A 261 -4.11 -35.48 -54.32
N ALA A 262 -5.18 -34.89 -54.85
CA ALA A 262 -5.40 -33.45 -54.85
C ALA A 262 -5.59 -32.92 -53.42
N GLU A 263 -6.45 -33.56 -52.62
CA GLU A 263 -6.69 -33.16 -51.23
C GLU A 263 -5.44 -33.36 -50.36
N ALA A 264 -4.67 -34.44 -50.56
CA ALA A 264 -3.41 -34.66 -49.86
C ALA A 264 -2.36 -33.59 -50.21
N LYS A 265 -2.30 -33.17 -51.49
CA LYS A 265 -1.42 -32.08 -51.93
C LYS A 265 -1.85 -30.74 -51.34
N HIS A 266 -3.15 -30.48 -51.28
CA HIS A 266 -3.70 -29.28 -50.66
C HIS A 266 -3.38 -29.23 -49.16
N LEU A 267 -3.51 -30.36 -48.46
CA LEU A 267 -3.13 -30.51 -47.06
C LEU A 267 -1.64 -30.23 -46.83
N ASP A 268 -0.76 -30.80 -47.66
CA ASP A 268 0.69 -30.60 -47.58
C ASP A 268 1.09 -29.13 -47.80
N GLN A 269 0.45 -28.46 -48.76
CA GLN A 269 0.64 -27.02 -48.99
C GLN A 269 0.20 -26.18 -47.78
N THR A 270 -0.94 -26.53 -47.17
CA THR A 270 -1.47 -25.83 -45.99
C THR A 270 -0.53 -25.96 -44.79
N ILE A 271 -0.04 -27.18 -44.52
CA ILE A 271 0.94 -27.45 -43.46
C ILE A 271 2.27 -26.71 -43.75
N GLY A 272 2.74 -26.76 -45.00
CA GLY A 272 3.96 -26.09 -45.42
C GLY A 272 3.90 -24.57 -45.25
N GLY A 273 2.76 -23.95 -45.61
CA GLY A 273 2.52 -22.52 -45.38
C GLY A 273 2.56 -22.15 -43.90
N PHE A 274 1.88 -22.92 -43.05
CA PHE A 274 1.86 -22.70 -41.61
C PHE A 274 3.24 -22.82 -40.95
N LEU A 275 4.03 -23.84 -41.30
CA LEU A 275 5.38 -24.03 -40.76
C LEU A 275 6.33 -22.91 -41.19
N ALA A 276 6.16 -22.37 -42.40
CA ALA A 276 6.92 -21.22 -42.88
C ALA A 276 6.57 -19.93 -42.13
N GLU A 277 5.29 -19.70 -41.85
CA GLU A 277 4.83 -18.56 -41.04
C GLU A 277 5.30 -18.65 -39.58
N SER A 278 5.20 -19.84 -38.96
CA SER A 278 5.70 -20.08 -37.60
C SER A 278 7.20 -19.81 -37.47
N LYS A 279 8.00 -20.22 -38.47
CA LYS A 279 9.44 -19.91 -38.54
C LYS A 279 9.70 -18.41 -38.70
N LYS A 280 8.94 -17.69 -39.54
CA LYS A 280 9.06 -16.24 -39.69
C LYS A 280 8.70 -15.49 -38.40
N ALA A 281 7.63 -15.90 -37.72
CA ALA A 281 7.21 -15.33 -36.44
C ALA A 281 8.25 -15.54 -35.32
N GLN A 282 8.91 -16.70 -35.27
CA GLN A 282 10.00 -16.96 -34.32
C GLN A 282 11.27 -16.15 -34.61
N ALA A 283 11.56 -15.87 -35.88
CA ALA A 283 12.69 -15.03 -36.26
C ALA A 283 12.46 -13.55 -35.91
N ALA A 284 11.24 -13.04 -36.08
CA ALA A 284 10.88 -11.66 -35.74
C ALA A 284 10.91 -11.38 -34.23
N GLY A 285 10.51 -12.36 -33.40
CA GLY A 285 10.53 -12.23 -31.94
C GLY A 285 11.92 -12.30 -31.28
N LYS A 286 12.99 -12.58 -32.04
CA LYS A 286 14.38 -12.59 -31.53
C LYS A 286 15.14 -11.26 -31.72
N TYR A 287 14.55 -10.30 -32.43
CA TYR A 287 15.18 -9.01 -32.77
C TYR A 287 14.45 -7.79 -32.20
N SER A 288 13.51 -8.00 -31.28
CA SER A 288 12.79 -6.94 -30.55
C SER A 288 13.02 -7.08 -29.06
#